data_AF-A0A7G8X6T2-F1
#
_entry.id   AF-A0A7G8X6T2-F1
#
_cell.length_a   1.000
_cell.length_b   1.000
_cell.length_c   1.000
_cell.angle_alpha   90.00
_cell.angle_beta   90.00
_cell.angle_gamma   90.00
#
_symmetry.space_group_name_H-M   'P 1'
#
loop_
_entity.id
_entity.type
_entity.pdbx_description
1 polymer ?
#
loop_
_entity_poly.entity_id
_entity_poly.type
_entity_poly.pdbx_seq_one_letter_code
_entity_poly.pdbx_strand_id
1 'polypeptide(L)'
;MALTLININVNVSGTSTRFFNVLAAPLVVEDGTTVAATTFLDDSGTAATAFPVVTNGYYNFYLNGVLQEGDSYTISATELTFNTVTGSISAGTPLVIEAVELVTVT
;
A
#
# COMPACT_ATOMS: atom_id res chain seq x y z
N MET A 1 35.56 -36.73 5.52
CA MET A 1 34.72 -35.72 6.20
C MET A 1 33.44 -35.59 5.40
N ALA A 2 32.30 -35.99 5.97
CA ALA A 2 31.01 -35.78 5.31
C ALA A 2 30.61 -34.30 5.47
N LEU A 3 30.24 -33.66 4.38
CA LEU A 3 29.62 -32.34 4.41
C LEU A 3 28.19 -32.51 4.95
N THR A 4 27.87 -31.91 6.08
CA THR A 4 26.48 -31.79 6.53
C THR A 4 25.90 -30.53 5.89
N LEU A 5 25.02 -30.68 4.90
CA LEU A 5 24.17 -29.57 4.46
C LEU A 5 23.16 -29.30 5.58
N ILE A 6 23.22 -28.12 6.20
CA ILE A 6 22.13 -27.64 7.05
C ILE A 6 21.10 -27.01 6.12
N ASN A 7 19.92 -27.63 6.02
CA ASN A 7 18.76 -27.00 5.41
C ASN A 7 18.02 -26.24 6.52
N ILE A 8 17.99 -24.90 6.40
CA ILE A 8 17.18 -24.04 7.27
C ILE A 8 15.86 -23.80 6.53
N ASN A 9 14.76 -24.21 7.17
CA ASN A 9 13.41 -23.89 6.73
C ASN A 9 12.85 -22.82 7.66
N VAL A 10 12.36 -21.72 7.08
CA VAL A 10 11.67 -20.66 7.81
C VAL A 10 10.22 -20.67 7.36
N ASN A 11 9.30 -20.77 8.32
CA ASN A 11 7.88 -20.64 8.06
C ASN A 11 7.49 -19.17 8.21
N VAL A 12 6.71 -18.65 7.27
CA VAL A 12 6.23 -17.27 7.28
C VAL A 12 4.74 -17.28 7.03
N SER A 13 4.01 -16.45 7.79
CA SER A 13 2.62 -16.11 7.52
C SER A 13 2.54 -14.65 7.06
N GLY A 14 1.50 -14.33 6.30
CA GLY A 14 1.24 -12.97 5.84
C GLY A 14 -0.20 -12.54 6.14
N THR A 15 -0.37 -11.29 6.52
CA THR A 15 -1.67 -10.62 6.57
C THR A 15 -1.70 -9.51 5.54
N SER A 16 -2.86 -9.31 4.91
CA SER A 16 -3.09 -8.23 3.96
C SER A 16 -4.32 -7.44 4.41
N THR A 17 -4.22 -6.12 4.33
CA THR A 17 -5.34 -5.19 4.56
C THR A 17 -5.37 -4.18 3.42
N ARG A 18 -6.56 -3.93 2.89
CA ARG A 18 -6.75 -3.06 1.72
C ARG A 18 -7.59 -1.84 2.06
N PHE A 19 -7.26 -0.77 1.37
CA PHE A 19 -7.87 0.54 1.53
C PHE A 19 -8.34 1.05 0.18
N PHE A 20 -9.57 1.54 0.12
CA PHE A 20 -10.24 1.93 -1.10
C PHE A 20 -10.68 3.39 -1.03
N ASN A 21 -10.28 4.19 -2.01
CA ASN A 21 -10.79 5.54 -2.22
C ASN A 21 -11.26 5.64 -3.67
N VAL A 22 -12.46 6.18 -3.87
CA VAL A 22 -12.91 6.60 -5.21
C VAL A 22 -12.89 8.11 -5.22
N LEU A 23 -12.06 8.70 -6.09
CA LEU A 23 -11.88 10.14 -6.13
C LEU A 23 -13.20 10.85 -6.42
N ALA A 24 -13.70 11.66 -5.48
CA ALA A 24 -14.95 12.41 -5.67
C ALA A 24 -14.81 13.58 -6.65
N ALA A 25 -13.59 14.09 -6.83
CA ALA A 25 -13.23 15.15 -7.75
C ALA A 25 -11.91 14.82 -8.44
N PRO A 26 -11.59 15.42 -9.60
CA PRO A 26 -10.29 15.24 -10.24
C PRO A 26 -9.16 15.64 -9.29
N LEU A 27 -8.08 14.87 -9.31
CA LEU A 27 -6.86 15.15 -8.56
C LEU A 27 -5.76 15.58 -9.53
N VAL A 28 -5.23 16.79 -9.34
CA VAL A 28 -3.98 17.20 -9.99
C VAL A 28 -2.84 16.65 -9.14
N VAL A 29 -1.98 15.86 -9.77
CA VAL A 29 -0.82 15.25 -9.14
C VAL A 29 0.40 16.05 -9.55
N GLU A 30 1.09 16.57 -8.55
CA GLU A 30 2.45 17.10 -8.59
C GLU A 30 3.31 16.35 -7.57
N ASP A 31 4.63 16.53 -7.64
CA ASP A 31 5.54 15.94 -6.65
C ASP A 31 5.15 16.35 -5.22
N GLY A 32 4.99 15.35 -4.35
CA GLY A 32 4.55 15.53 -2.96
C GLY A 32 3.03 15.69 -2.79
N THR A 33 2.21 15.50 -3.82
CA THR A 33 0.74 15.50 -3.66
C THR A 33 0.32 14.38 -2.72
N THR A 34 -0.60 14.66 -1.80
CA THR A 34 -1.05 13.68 -0.80
C THR A 34 -2.54 13.40 -0.84
N VAL A 35 -2.91 12.19 -0.42
CA VAL A 35 -4.29 11.76 -0.18
C VAL A 35 -4.36 11.19 1.23
N ALA A 36 -5.16 11.82 2.09
CA ALA A 36 -5.25 11.45 3.50
C ALA A 36 -5.89 10.06 3.68
N ALA A 37 -5.36 9.27 4.62
CA ALA A 37 -5.86 7.94 4.96
C ALA A 37 -7.34 7.96 5.37
N THR A 38 -7.78 9.05 6.00
CA THR A 38 -9.18 9.24 6.43
C THR A 38 -10.20 9.35 5.30
N THR A 39 -9.72 9.46 4.05
CA THR A 39 -10.59 9.44 2.86
C THR A 39 -10.77 8.03 2.29
N PHE A 40 -10.11 7.01 2.83
CA PHE A 40 -10.22 5.64 2.39
C PHE A 40 -11.20 4.84 3.27
N LEU A 41 -11.79 3.80 2.68
CA LEU A 41 -12.50 2.74 3.39
C LEU A 41 -11.60 1.52 3.54
N ASP A 42 -11.67 0.82 4.66
CA ASP A 42 -10.99 -0.46 4.88
C ASP A 42 -11.76 -1.65 4.25
N ASP A 43 -11.23 -2.86 4.40
CA ASP A 43 -11.87 -4.10 3.91
C ASP A 43 -13.28 -4.36 4.49
N SER A 44 -13.65 -3.72 5.61
CA SER A 44 -14.99 -3.80 6.19
C SER A 44 -15.96 -2.76 5.63
N GLY A 45 -15.47 -1.85 4.78
CA GLY A 45 -16.22 -0.70 4.27
C GLY A 45 -16.32 0.45 5.28
N THR A 46 -15.53 0.42 6.35
CA THR A 46 -15.48 1.48 7.37
C THR A 46 -14.44 2.52 7.00
N ALA A 47 -14.67 3.80 7.31
CA ALA A 47 -13.68 4.84 7.10
C ALA A 47 -12.40 4.53 7.90
N ALA A 48 -11.27 4.49 7.22
CA ALA A 48 -9.97 4.28 7.84
C ALA A 48 -9.62 5.50 8.69
N THR A 49 -8.96 5.27 9.83
CA THR A 49 -8.40 6.35 10.65
C THR A 49 -6.91 6.55 10.36
N ALA A 50 -6.23 5.48 9.98
CA ALA A 50 -4.83 5.43 9.59
C ALA A 50 -4.57 4.21 8.69
N PHE A 51 -3.52 4.25 7.88
CA PHE A 51 -2.95 3.06 7.29
C PHE A 51 -2.09 2.30 8.32
N PRO A 52 -2.02 0.97 8.26
CA PRO A 52 -1.12 0.18 9.10
C PRO A 52 0.32 0.56 8.81
N VAL A 53 1.18 0.57 9.83
CA VAL A 53 2.63 0.68 9.66
C VAL A 53 3.18 -0.73 9.40
N VAL A 54 3.65 -0.96 8.18
CA VAL A 54 4.24 -2.24 7.79
C VAL A 54 5.70 -2.28 8.23
N THR A 55 6.06 -3.29 9.04
CA THR A 55 7.41 -3.44 9.62
C THR A 55 8.26 -4.41 8.81
N ASN A 56 7.68 -5.54 8.42
CA ASN A 56 8.33 -6.55 7.59
C ASN A 56 7.40 -6.94 6.44
N GLY A 57 7.40 -6.17 5.37
CA GLY A 57 6.48 -6.37 4.26
C GLY A 57 6.56 -5.24 3.24
N TYR A 58 5.45 -4.96 2.58
CA TYR A 58 5.38 -3.94 1.53
C TYR A 58 3.97 -3.36 1.38
N TYR A 59 3.89 -2.22 0.70
CA TYR A 59 2.64 -1.69 0.19
C TYR A 59 2.58 -1.85 -1.32
N ASN A 60 1.43 -2.28 -1.85
CA ASN A 60 1.10 -2.11 -3.26
C ASN A 60 0.13 -0.94 -3.41
N PHE A 61 0.35 -0.10 -4.41
CA PHE A 61 -0.61 0.93 -4.79
C PHE A 61 -1.11 0.68 -6.20
N TYR A 62 -2.43 0.63 -6.34
CA TYR A 62 -3.11 0.49 -7.61
C TYR A 62 -3.90 1.75 -7.93
N LEU A 63 -3.67 2.29 -9.12
CA LEU A 63 -4.42 3.40 -9.67
C LEU A 63 -5.28 2.85 -10.81
N ASN A 64 -6.60 2.95 -10.67
CA ASN A 64 -7.57 2.38 -11.60
C ASN A 64 -7.34 0.88 -11.90
N GLY A 65 -6.87 0.12 -10.90
CA GLY A 65 -6.55 -1.30 -11.04
C GLY A 65 -5.17 -1.61 -11.63
N VAL A 66 -4.35 -0.60 -11.94
CA VAL A 66 -2.97 -0.78 -12.43
C VAL A 66 -1.98 -0.58 -11.29
N LEU A 67 -1.12 -1.56 -11.05
CA LEU A 67 -0.03 -1.46 -10.07
C LEU A 67 0.92 -0.32 -10.45
N GLN A 68 1.25 0.53 -9.50
CA GLN A 68 2.20 1.64 -9.67
C GLN A 68 3.62 1.20 -9.31
N GLU A 69 4.61 1.88 -9.90
CA GLU A 69 6.02 1.65 -9.59
C GLU A 69 6.31 2.00 -8.13
N GLY A 70 7.12 1.19 -7.44
CA GLY A 70 7.30 1.32 -5.99
C GLY A 70 7.82 2.68 -5.52
N ASP A 71 8.71 3.32 -6.30
CA ASP A 71 9.26 4.63 -5.93
C ASP A 71 8.33 5.80 -6.28
N SER A 72 7.26 5.58 -7.05
CA SER A 72 6.33 6.65 -7.46
C SER A 72 5.37 7.07 -6.35
N TYR A 73 5.38 6.36 -5.21
CA TYR A 73 4.53 6.67 -4.07
C TYR A 73 5.16 6.27 -2.73
N THR A 74 4.70 6.90 -1.65
CA THR A 74 5.00 6.51 -0.27
C THR A 74 3.70 6.36 0.50
N ILE A 75 3.61 5.32 1.33
CA ILE A 75 2.51 5.16 2.29
C ILE A 75 3.05 5.42 3.70
N SER A 76 2.42 6.35 4.41
CA SER A 76 2.62 6.57 5.84
C SER A 76 1.35 6.19 6.60
N ALA A 77 1.35 6.27 7.93
CA ALA A 77 0.13 6.03 8.70
C ALA A 77 -1.01 7.01 8.35
N THR A 78 -0.70 8.22 7.87
CA THR A 78 -1.69 9.29 7.68
C THR A 78 -2.04 9.57 6.23
N GLU A 79 -1.20 9.16 5.27
CA GLU A 79 -1.38 9.54 3.88
C GLU A 79 -0.67 8.63 2.89
N LEU A 80 -1.21 8.63 1.66
CA LEU A 80 -0.54 8.26 0.42
C LEU A 80 0.09 9.53 -0.15
N THR A 81 1.36 9.48 -0.51
CA THR A 81 2.10 10.58 -1.15
C THR A 81 2.57 10.13 -2.52
N PHE A 82 2.38 10.96 -3.54
CA PHE A 82 2.94 10.75 -4.88
C PHE A 82 4.34 11.36 -4.96
N ASN A 83 5.32 10.62 -5.45
CA ASN A 83 6.71 11.05 -5.52
C ASN A 83 7.16 11.17 -6.98
N THR A 84 7.77 12.29 -7.35
CA THR A 84 8.45 12.52 -8.64
C THR A 84 7.59 12.27 -9.90
N VAL A 85 6.28 12.17 -9.74
CA VAL A 85 5.30 11.98 -10.81
C VAL A 85 4.37 13.18 -10.88
N THR A 86 3.93 13.50 -12.09
CA THR A 86 2.96 14.58 -12.32
C THR A 86 1.88 14.13 -13.30
N GLY A 87 0.70 14.72 -13.19
CA GLY A 87 -0.42 14.40 -14.08
C GLY A 87 -1.78 14.78 -13.51
N SER A 88 -2.83 14.25 -14.12
CA SER A 88 -4.20 14.46 -13.65
C SER A 88 -4.94 13.13 -13.59
N ILE A 89 -5.57 12.85 -12.45
CA ILE A 89 -6.43 11.69 -12.24
C ILE A 89 -7.87 12.18 -12.28
N SER A 90 -8.71 11.55 -13.10
CA SER A 90 -10.12 11.89 -13.21
C SER A 90 -10.91 11.56 -11.94
N ALA A 91 -12.01 12.29 -11.71
CA ALA A 91 -13.01 11.86 -10.73
C ALA A 91 -13.54 10.47 -11.08
N GLY A 92 -13.92 9.70 -10.06
CA GLY A 92 -14.38 8.33 -10.19
C GLY A 92 -13.25 7.29 -10.32
N THR A 93 -11.99 7.70 -10.43
CA THR A 93 -10.86 6.77 -10.47
C THR A 93 -10.65 6.12 -9.10
N PRO A 94 -10.64 4.77 -9.01
CA PRO A 94 -10.31 4.06 -7.79
C PRO A 94 -8.80 4.13 -7.48
N LEU A 95 -8.49 4.49 -6.24
CA LEU A 95 -7.18 4.36 -5.61
C LEU A 95 -7.27 3.21 -4.62
N VAL A 96 -6.43 2.20 -4.78
CA VAL A 96 -6.40 1.04 -3.88
C VAL A 96 -5.00 0.86 -3.31
N ILE A 97 -4.90 0.83 -1.99
CA ILE A 97 -3.65 0.51 -1.29
C ILE A 97 -3.82 -0.86 -0.66
N GLU A 98 -2.82 -1.71 -0.78
CA GLU A 98 -2.72 -2.98 -0.07
C GLU A 98 -1.49 -2.94 0.82
N ALA A 99 -1.69 -3.09 2.12
CA ALA A 99 -0.63 -3.23 3.11
C ALA A 99 -0.46 -4.71 3.45
N VAL A 100 0.71 -5.26 3.15
CA VAL A 100 1.07 -6.66 3.44
C VAL A 100 2.12 -6.70 4.54
N GLU A 101 1.82 -7.40 5.63
CA GLU A 101 2.75 -7.66 6.73
C GLU A 101 3.12 -9.14 6.75
N LEU A 102 4.40 -9.46 6.94
CA LEU A 102 4.93 -10.82 6.99
C LEU A 102 5.54 -11.09 8.36
N VAL A 103 5.14 -12.20 8.97
CA VAL A 103 5.61 -12.61 10.30
C VAL A 103 6.21 -14.01 10.22
N THR A 104 7.42 -14.17 10.78
CA THR A 104 8.01 -15.49 10.96
C THR A 104 7.18 -16.29 11.97
N VAL A 105 6.81 -17.50 11.59
CA VAL A 105 6.09 -18.42 12.46
C VAL A 105 7.11 -19.27 13.20
N THR A 106 7.07 -19.19 14.53
CA THR A 106 7.90 -19.99 15.45
C THR A 106 7.36 -21.40 15.62
#